data_AF-A0A2N3BRZ7-F1
#
_entry.id   AF-A0A2N3BRZ7-F1
#
_cell.length_a   1.000
_cell.length_b   1.000
_cell.length_c   1.000
_cell.angle_alpha   90.00
_cell.angle_beta   90.00
_cell.angle_gamma   90.00
#
_symmetry.space_group_name_H-M   'P 1'
#
loop_
_entity.id
_entity.type
_entity.pdbx_description
1 polymer ?
#
loop_
_entity_poly.entity_id
_entity_poly.type
_entity_poly.pdbx_seq_one_letter_code
_entity_poly.pdbx_strand_id
1 'polypeptide(L)'
;MAARRCRGDAGLGRDRLNRRPCTAGAKPRGCEGADDPPPAAGSCGRGDSARGWWTRVVRPWQDRRDEALGGIAVAGGLTEPGKPAGHVVSVDPETGVATCNDGRQLQPAAKNPWYVLMTIAGEPAFLDEATIAANRRLWNGWACSGMTEAERADLARRIGLDPVELAPLTTDERARIAAAFRERLPAPDVEDQSHLAYVTWAFQAFDREGQAAPDPGELIDLSRTHFSHDVFLTRWVFRGAASFASATFGGAARFGATTFGGRAGFDFATFGGAARFASATFDGFAWFRFATFGGDAWFASATFGGEDSFASATFDGDADFSDGAFAGPTDFRETRFRGGVPEFYQRRFHQNTIFTDRRAFWPDITAETAEQAERAYTRLRQVMKELDKPDDEAFFGRQELRCKALTEGWFHRLVSRGYGFFSDYGFSIGRPLAWLGVVVFLGAGPIGSWLKFCRGEPGSGGIFQGLGISLANTFSFLGFHRLYIDKDTLAAMPGALKAIGGVQTVAGVTLLFLLGLGLRNRFRLK
;
A
#
# COMPACT_ATOMS: atom_id res chain seq x y z
N MET A 1 -2.20 -55.29 -13.02
CA MET A 1 -1.15 -56.01 -13.76
C MET A 1 -0.78 -55.19 -15.01
N ALA A 2 0.52 -54.92 -15.17
CA ALA A 2 1.30 -54.44 -16.33
C ALA A 2 0.58 -53.64 -17.45
N ALA A 3 0.92 -52.35 -17.69
CA ALA A 3 2.16 -51.80 -18.24
C ALA A 3 2.51 -52.29 -19.67
N ARG A 4 2.55 -51.35 -20.64
CA ARG A 4 3.60 -51.28 -21.67
C ARG A 4 3.76 -49.86 -22.23
N ARG A 5 4.99 -49.36 -22.08
CA ARG A 5 5.58 -48.18 -22.72
C ARG A 5 5.96 -48.52 -24.17
N CYS A 6 6.01 -47.50 -25.03
CA CYS A 6 7.08 -47.37 -26.03
C CYS A 6 7.56 -45.92 -26.06
N ARG A 7 8.88 -45.76 -25.84
CA ARG A 7 9.68 -44.57 -26.12
C ARG A 7 10.16 -44.63 -27.57
N GLY A 8 10.42 -43.46 -28.17
CA GLY A 8 11.33 -43.27 -29.30
C GLY A 8 11.92 -41.86 -29.20
N ASP A 9 13.21 -41.80 -28.89
CA ASP A 9 14.02 -40.61 -28.67
C ASP A 9 14.63 -40.03 -29.97
N ALA A 10 15.02 -38.76 -29.85
CA ALA A 10 16.19 -38.09 -30.41
C ALA A 10 16.17 -37.48 -31.84
N GLY A 11 16.48 -36.18 -31.89
CA GLY A 11 16.87 -35.45 -33.10
C GLY A 11 17.16 -33.97 -32.83
N LEU A 12 18.37 -33.67 -32.35
CA LEU A 12 18.92 -32.34 -32.08
C LEU A 12 19.01 -31.44 -33.33
N GLY A 13 18.73 -30.15 -33.16
CA GLY A 13 19.04 -29.11 -34.15
C GLY A 13 19.13 -27.73 -33.49
N ARG A 14 20.34 -27.36 -33.04
CA ARG A 14 20.70 -25.96 -32.73
C ARG A 14 20.86 -25.23 -34.06
N ASP A 15 20.32 -24.02 -34.19
CA ASP A 15 20.94 -23.03 -35.05
C ASP A 15 20.90 -21.62 -34.45
N ARG A 16 22.09 -21.01 -34.49
CA ARG A 16 22.45 -19.69 -33.98
C ARG A 16 22.26 -18.65 -35.08
N LEU A 17 21.95 -17.43 -34.64
CA LEU A 17 22.44 -16.14 -35.15
C LEU A 17 22.36 -15.88 -36.66
N ASN A 18 21.52 -14.91 -37.04
CA ASN A 18 21.95 -13.96 -38.06
C ASN A 18 21.37 -12.56 -37.81
N ARG A 19 22.20 -11.72 -37.18
CA ARG A 19 22.11 -10.26 -37.30
C ARG A 19 22.67 -9.89 -38.67
N ARG A 20 21.95 -9.05 -39.43
CA ARG A 20 22.57 -8.26 -40.51
C ARG A 20 22.20 -6.78 -40.38
N PRO A 21 23.11 -5.89 -40.79
CA PRO A 21 23.12 -4.48 -40.40
C PRO A 21 22.43 -3.58 -41.44
N CYS A 22 21.86 -2.47 -40.99
CA CYS A 22 21.39 -1.39 -41.88
C CYS A 22 22.59 -0.54 -42.33
N THR A 23 22.78 -0.41 -43.64
CA THR A 23 23.70 0.54 -44.27
C THR A 23 22.94 1.75 -44.81
N ALA A 24 23.56 2.92 -44.71
CA ALA A 24 23.06 4.19 -45.19
C ALA A 24 23.41 4.44 -46.67
N GLY A 25 22.53 5.17 -47.37
CA GLY A 25 22.87 6.09 -48.46
C GLY A 25 22.57 5.63 -49.90
N ALA A 26 21.58 6.28 -50.55
CA ALA A 26 21.68 6.87 -51.90
C ALA A 26 20.32 7.43 -52.40
N LYS A 27 20.34 8.66 -52.94
CA LYS A 27 19.28 9.33 -53.74
C LYS A 27 19.66 9.25 -55.22
N PRO A 28 18.70 9.18 -56.16
CA PRO A 28 18.56 10.20 -57.23
C PRO A 28 17.07 10.53 -57.52
N ARG A 29 16.59 11.78 -57.60
CA ARG A 29 16.62 12.84 -58.65
C ARG A 29 15.93 12.51 -60.00
N GLY A 30 14.94 13.35 -60.35
CA GLY A 30 14.27 13.53 -61.66
C GLY A 30 12.73 13.38 -61.52
N CYS A 31 11.84 14.32 -61.86
CA CYS A 31 11.89 15.53 -62.68
C CYS A 31 10.83 16.56 -62.21
N GLU A 32 11.16 17.85 -62.37
CA GLU A 32 10.29 19.06 -62.38
C GLU A 32 9.45 19.10 -63.69
N GLY A 33 8.30 19.77 -63.84
CA GLY A 33 7.55 20.70 -62.99
C GLY A 33 6.24 21.17 -63.67
N ALA A 34 5.79 22.38 -63.30
CA ALA A 34 4.56 23.13 -63.70
C ALA A 34 3.32 22.84 -62.81
N ASP A 35 2.58 23.78 -62.20
CA ASP A 35 2.57 25.25 -62.07
C ASP A 35 1.85 25.64 -60.75
N ASP A 36 2.19 26.82 -60.21
CA ASP A 36 1.58 27.66 -59.14
C ASP A 36 0.51 27.13 -58.13
N PRO A 37 0.65 27.37 -56.81
CA PRO A 37 -0.30 26.89 -55.81
C PRO A 37 -1.36 27.94 -55.38
N PRO A 38 -2.64 27.52 -55.28
CA PRO A 38 -3.57 28.00 -54.27
C PRO A 38 -3.96 26.88 -53.27
N PRO A 39 -4.54 27.19 -52.11
CA PRO A 39 -4.07 26.65 -50.83
C PRO A 39 -4.84 25.41 -50.36
N ALA A 40 -4.13 24.37 -49.86
CA ALA A 40 -4.59 23.47 -48.79
C ALA A 40 -3.56 22.37 -48.46
N ALA A 41 -3.08 22.34 -47.21
CA ALA A 41 -2.94 21.15 -46.36
C ALA A 41 -2.39 21.60 -45.00
N GLY A 42 -3.30 21.80 -44.06
CA GLY A 42 -3.01 22.26 -42.71
C GLY A 42 -2.00 21.38 -42.01
N SER A 43 -1.04 22.04 -41.36
CA SER A 43 -0.15 21.46 -40.37
C SER A 43 -0.95 20.69 -39.32
N CYS A 44 -0.75 19.36 -39.26
CA CYS A 44 -1.16 18.57 -38.10
C CYS A 44 -0.38 19.05 -36.87
N GLY A 45 -0.98 19.97 -36.12
CA GLY A 45 -0.55 20.43 -34.82
C GLY A 45 -0.67 19.31 -33.78
N ARG A 46 0.37 18.47 -33.65
CA ARG A 46 0.65 17.76 -32.42
C ARG A 46 1.29 18.75 -31.44
N GLY A 47 0.47 19.42 -30.64
CA GLY A 47 0.97 20.37 -29.64
C GLY A 47 -0.08 21.03 -28.74
N ASP A 48 -1.36 21.00 -29.13
CA ASP A 48 -2.39 21.81 -28.45
C ASP A 48 -3.43 21.02 -27.65
N SER A 49 -3.57 19.70 -27.86
CA SER A 49 -4.49 18.87 -27.06
C SER A 49 -3.99 18.60 -25.64
N ALA A 50 -2.68 18.36 -25.47
CA ALA A 50 -2.08 18.09 -24.17
C ALA A 50 -2.03 19.34 -23.28
N ARG A 51 -1.76 20.53 -23.85
CA ARG A 51 -1.78 21.80 -23.13
C ARG A 51 -3.20 22.23 -22.77
N GLY A 52 -4.15 22.12 -23.70
CA GLY A 52 -5.56 22.40 -23.44
C GLY A 52 -6.16 21.51 -22.33
N TRP A 53 -5.87 20.21 -22.34
CA TRP A 53 -6.26 19.26 -21.30
C TRP A 53 -5.60 19.57 -19.95
N TRP A 54 -4.31 19.91 -19.93
CA TRP A 54 -3.61 20.34 -18.72
C TRP A 54 -4.24 21.57 -18.07
N THR A 55 -4.59 22.60 -18.84
CA THR A 55 -5.24 23.81 -18.31
C THR A 55 -6.73 23.65 -18.01
N ARG A 56 -7.47 22.78 -18.71
CA ARG A 56 -8.93 22.62 -18.52
C ARG A 56 -9.31 21.56 -17.49
N VAL A 57 -8.48 20.54 -17.28
CA VAL A 57 -8.81 19.37 -16.43
C VAL A 57 -7.83 19.22 -15.28
N VAL A 58 -6.52 19.30 -15.55
CA VAL A 58 -5.49 19.02 -14.51
C VAL A 58 -5.27 20.20 -13.57
N ARG A 59 -5.19 21.44 -14.08
CA ARG A 59 -5.03 22.65 -13.25
C ARG A 59 -6.21 22.89 -12.31
N PRO A 60 -7.47 22.94 -12.78
CA PRO A 60 -8.62 23.11 -11.88
C PRO A 60 -8.78 21.96 -10.88
N TRP A 61 -8.22 20.79 -11.17
CA TRP A 61 -8.16 19.67 -10.24
C TRP A 61 -7.01 19.80 -9.23
N GLN A 62 -5.81 20.26 -9.64
CA GLN A 62 -4.72 20.59 -8.71
C GLN A 62 -5.10 21.77 -7.83
N ASP A 63 -5.74 22.81 -8.39
CA ASP A 63 -6.17 24.00 -7.67
C ASP A 63 -7.33 23.66 -6.71
N ARG A 64 -8.34 22.89 -7.12
CA ARG A 64 -9.40 22.42 -6.18
C ARG A 64 -8.92 21.36 -5.22
N ARG A 65 -7.95 20.51 -5.58
CA ARG A 65 -7.25 19.64 -4.65
C ARG A 65 -6.48 20.49 -3.66
N ASP A 66 -5.75 21.50 -4.09
CA ASP A 66 -4.89 22.33 -3.24
C ASP A 66 -5.71 23.34 -2.42
N GLU A 67 -6.95 23.68 -2.83
CA GLU A 67 -7.98 24.30 -1.99
C GLU A 67 -8.63 23.27 -1.03
N ALA A 68 -8.86 22.04 -1.49
CA ALA A 68 -9.36 20.95 -0.65
C ALA A 68 -8.35 20.52 0.42
N LEU A 69 -7.05 20.63 0.11
CA LEU A 69 -5.89 20.36 0.94
C LEU A 69 -5.38 21.64 1.66
N GLY A 70 -5.72 22.83 1.18
CA GLY A 70 -5.25 24.13 1.70
C GLY A 70 -5.87 24.52 3.04
N GLY A 71 -6.88 23.77 3.48
CA GLY A 71 -7.41 23.78 4.85
C GLY A 71 -6.69 22.85 5.82
N ILE A 72 -5.67 22.08 5.39
CA ILE A 72 -4.93 21.13 6.25
C ILE A 72 -3.84 21.88 7.06
N ALA A 73 -4.20 23.03 7.61
CA ALA A 73 -3.53 23.53 8.80
C ALA A 73 -4.32 22.97 9.99
N VAL A 74 -3.81 21.88 10.58
CA VAL A 74 -4.27 21.36 11.88
C VAL A 74 -3.93 22.41 12.95
N ALA A 75 -4.69 23.50 12.98
CA ALA A 75 -4.51 24.60 13.93
C ALA A 75 -5.17 24.30 15.29
N GLY A 76 -6.00 23.26 15.37
CA GLY A 76 -6.50 22.65 16.61
C GLY A 76 -6.24 21.15 16.57
N GLY A 77 -5.80 20.55 17.67
CA GLY A 77 -5.64 19.10 17.76
C GLY A 77 -6.96 18.35 17.51
N LEU A 78 -6.89 17.03 17.36
CA LEU A 78 -8.07 16.17 17.23
C LEU A 78 -8.99 16.33 18.45
N THR A 79 -10.29 16.48 18.21
CA THR A 79 -11.29 16.57 19.29
C THR A 79 -11.37 15.29 20.12
N GLU A 80 -11.15 14.13 19.49
CA GLU A 80 -11.09 12.79 20.06
C GLU A 80 -9.74 12.12 19.69
N PRO A 81 -8.71 12.20 20.58
CA PRO A 81 -7.34 11.75 20.27
C PRO A 81 -7.15 10.25 19.96
N GLY A 82 -8.18 9.42 20.14
CA GLY A 82 -8.17 7.99 19.85
C GLY A 82 -8.83 7.61 18.51
N LYS A 83 -9.45 8.55 17.82
CA LYS A 83 -10.17 8.30 16.56
C LYS A 83 -9.47 8.96 15.37
N PRO A 84 -9.67 8.43 14.14
CA PRO A 84 -9.12 9.03 12.93
C PRO A 84 -9.57 10.48 12.72
N ALA A 85 -8.79 11.26 11.97
CA ALA A 85 -9.09 12.66 11.64
C ALA A 85 -10.45 12.83 10.94
N GLY A 86 -10.77 11.95 9.98
CA GLY A 86 -12.05 11.99 9.28
C GLY A 86 -13.21 11.30 10.00
N HIS A 87 -13.04 10.85 11.25
CA HIS A 87 -14.16 10.30 12.02
C HIS A 87 -15.20 11.39 12.29
N VAL A 88 -16.48 11.11 12.04
CA VAL A 88 -17.57 12.05 12.31
C VAL A 88 -17.87 12.10 13.80
N VAL A 89 -17.75 13.30 14.39
CA VAL A 89 -17.97 13.55 15.82
C VAL A 89 -19.38 14.05 16.09
N SER A 90 -19.93 14.86 15.18
CA SER A 90 -21.30 15.35 15.28
C SER A 90 -21.93 15.51 13.90
N VAL A 91 -23.25 15.38 13.84
CA VAL A 91 -24.05 15.67 12.65
C VAL A 91 -25.11 16.68 13.06
N ASP A 92 -25.19 17.79 12.33
CA ASP A 92 -26.26 18.78 12.50
C ASP A 92 -27.61 18.14 12.08
N PRO A 93 -28.59 18.05 12.99
CA PRO A 93 -29.88 17.42 12.71
C PRO A 93 -30.73 18.19 11.68
N GLU A 94 -30.53 19.49 11.52
CA GLU A 94 -31.29 20.33 10.58
C GLU A 94 -30.68 20.28 9.18
N THR A 95 -29.36 20.47 9.09
CA THR A 95 -28.68 20.58 7.80
C THR A 95 -28.12 19.26 7.29
N GLY A 96 -27.95 18.26 8.16
CA GLY A 96 -27.27 17.00 7.89
C GLY A 96 -25.75 17.12 7.74
N VAL A 97 -25.17 18.30 7.96
CA VAL A 97 -23.73 18.54 7.84
C VAL A 97 -23.00 17.81 8.98
N ALA A 98 -21.99 17.01 8.62
CA ALA A 98 -21.19 16.25 9.57
C ALA A 98 -19.88 16.98 9.88
N THR A 99 -19.53 17.10 11.15
CA THR A 99 -18.23 17.62 11.60
C THR A 99 -17.30 16.47 11.95
N CYS A 100 -16.14 16.45 11.31
CA CYS A 100 -15.08 15.47 11.53
C CYS A 100 -14.24 15.81 12.76
N ASN A 101 -13.47 14.84 13.22
CA ASN A 101 -12.60 14.93 14.40
C ASN A 101 -11.46 15.95 14.25
N ASP A 102 -11.06 16.25 13.01
CA ASP A 102 -10.13 17.33 12.65
C ASP A 102 -10.81 18.70 12.44
N GLY A 103 -12.11 18.80 12.71
CA GLY A 103 -12.92 20.01 12.54
C GLY A 103 -13.46 20.24 11.14
N ARG A 104 -13.12 19.40 10.15
CA ARG A 104 -13.64 19.52 8.78
C ARG A 104 -15.14 19.23 8.72
N GLN A 105 -15.89 20.05 7.98
CA GLN A 105 -17.30 19.80 7.70
C GLN A 105 -17.50 19.06 6.38
N LEU A 106 -18.46 18.11 6.37
CA LEU A 106 -18.83 17.28 5.23
C LEU A 106 -20.33 17.44 4.92
N GLN A 107 -20.66 17.52 3.64
CA GLN A 107 -22.05 17.57 3.19
C GLN A 107 -22.68 16.17 3.23
N PRO A 108 -23.96 16.03 3.60
CA PRO A 108 -24.65 14.74 3.55
C PRO A 108 -24.76 14.25 2.09
N ALA A 109 -24.60 12.94 1.88
CA ALA A 109 -24.64 12.33 0.55
C ALA A 109 -25.91 12.67 -0.24
N ALA A 110 -27.07 12.77 0.42
CA ALA A 110 -28.35 13.14 -0.21
C ALA A 110 -28.34 14.53 -0.88
N LYS A 111 -27.42 15.43 -0.51
CA LYS A 111 -27.24 16.74 -1.16
C LYS A 111 -26.21 16.72 -2.30
N ASN A 112 -25.48 15.63 -2.50
CA ASN A 112 -24.51 15.50 -3.58
C ASN A 112 -25.22 15.09 -4.89
N PRO A 113 -25.14 15.89 -5.97
CA PRO A 113 -25.81 15.60 -7.23
C PRO A 113 -25.44 14.23 -7.82
N TRP A 114 -24.17 13.82 -7.75
CA TRP A 114 -23.77 12.51 -8.26
C TRP A 114 -24.37 11.39 -7.43
N TYR A 115 -24.37 11.51 -6.10
CA TYR A 115 -24.97 10.48 -5.26
C TYR A 115 -26.49 10.36 -5.48
N VAL A 116 -27.18 11.48 -5.71
CA VAL A 116 -28.60 11.46 -6.10
C VAL A 116 -28.80 10.73 -7.42
N LEU A 117 -27.94 10.98 -8.42
CA LEU A 117 -27.98 10.25 -9.70
C LEU A 117 -27.68 8.75 -9.51
N MET A 118 -26.72 8.41 -8.64
CA MET A 118 -26.37 7.03 -8.31
C MET A 118 -27.53 6.31 -7.62
N THR A 119 -28.31 7.02 -6.80
CA THR A 119 -29.43 6.44 -6.06
C THR A 119 -30.78 6.73 -6.67
N ILE A 120 -30.87 7.06 -7.97
CA ILE A 120 -32.08 7.63 -8.58
C ILE A 120 -33.35 6.76 -8.44
N ALA A 121 -33.22 5.43 -8.39
CA ALA A 121 -34.32 4.49 -8.15
C ALA A 121 -34.73 4.38 -6.67
N GLY A 122 -34.01 5.05 -5.78
CA GLY A 122 -34.17 5.04 -4.32
C GLY A 122 -32.83 4.84 -3.61
N GLU A 123 -32.72 5.33 -2.38
CA GLU A 123 -31.60 4.94 -1.51
C GLU A 123 -31.85 3.51 -1.01
N PRO A 124 -30.97 2.54 -1.33
CA PRO A 124 -31.22 1.15 -1.01
C PRO A 124 -31.11 0.93 0.50
N ALA A 125 -32.11 0.26 1.07
CA ALA A 125 -31.99 -0.33 2.40
C ALA A 125 -31.00 -1.51 2.38
N PHE A 126 -30.54 -1.95 3.55
CA PHE A 126 -29.69 -3.13 3.66
C PHE A 126 -30.38 -4.36 3.04
N LEU A 127 -29.71 -5.02 2.09
CA LEU A 127 -30.20 -6.18 1.31
C LEU A 127 -31.34 -5.90 0.32
N ASP A 128 -31.58 -4.63 -0.05
CA ASP A 128 -32.52 -4.30 -1.14
C ASP A 128 -31.87 -4.52 -2.52
N GLU A 129 -31.78 -5.77 -2.94
CA GLU A 129 -31.14 -6.16 -4.21
C GLU A 129 -31.84 -5.55 -5.43
N ALA A 130 -33.15 -5.32 -5.38
CA ALA A 130 -33.92 -4.76 -6.48
C ALA A 130 -33.54 -3.30 -6.74
N THR A 131 -33.52 -2.47 -5.69
CA THR A 131 -33.10 -1.06 -5.81
C THR A 131 -31.63 -0.94 -6.17
N ILE A 132 -30.76 -1.79 -5.60
CA ILE A 132 -29.33 -1.84 -5.95
C ILE A 132 -29.15 -2.17 -7.44
N ALA A 133 -29.86 -3.18 -7.96
CA ALA A 133 -29.78 -3.56 -9.37
C ALA A 133 -30.36 -2.47 -10.30
N ALA A 134 -31.47 -1.84 -9.92
CA ALA A 134 -32.07 -0.74 -10.69
C ALA A 134 -31.12 0.47 -10.78
N ASN A 135 -30.53 0.89 -9.66
CA ASN A 135 -29.54 1.96 -9.62
C ASN A 135 -28.31 1.64 -10.48
N ARG A 136 -27.76 0.43 -10.33
CA ARG A 136 -26.61 -0.04 -11.14
C ARG A 136 -26.94 -0.03 -12.64
N ARG A 137 -28.12 -0.52 -13.03
CA ARG A 137 -28.57 -0.56 -14.43
C ARG A 137 -28.62 0.84 -15.05
N LEU A 138 -29.24 1.79 -14.35
CA LEU A 138 -29.38 3.16 -14.83
C LEU A 138 -28.01 3.87 -14.91
N TRP A 139 -27.17 3.68 -13.89
CA TRP A 139 -25.82 4.23 -13.88
C TRP A 139 -24.95 3.65 -14.99
N ASN A 140 -24.87 2.33 -15.10
CA ASN A 140 -24.02 1.66 -16.09
C ASN A 140 -24.50 1.93 -17.52
N GLY A 141 -25.81 1.98 -17.76
CA GLY A 141 -26.36 2.35 -19.07
C GLY A 141 -25.99 3.77 -19.49
N TRP A 142 -25.92 4.70 -18.53
CA TRP A 142 -25.40 6.05 -18.77
C TRP A 142 -23.87 6.03 -19.00
N ALA A 143 -23.12 5.43 -18.09
CA ALA A 143 -21.65 5.42 -18.12
C ALA A 143 -21.07 4.76 -19.39
N CYS A 144 -21.74 3.72 -19.89
CA CYS A 144 -21.35 2.95 -21.06
C CYS A 144 -22.02 3.40 -22.38
N SER A 145 -22.78 4.50 -22.36
CA SER A 145 -23.57 4.98 -23.51
C SER A 145 -22.74 5.22 -24.77
N GLY A 146 -21.48 5.65 -24.62
CA GLY A 146 -20.54 5.88 -25.73
C GLY A 146 -19.61 4.70 -26.06
N MET A 147 -19.89 3.48 -25.59
CA MET A 147 -19.13 2.27 -25.94
C MET A 147 -19.79 1.53 -27.11
N THR A 148 -19.01 0.75 -27.85
CA THR A 148 -19.52 -0.23 -28.80
C THR A 148 -20.11 -1.44 -28.08
N GLU A 149 -20.93 -2.24 -28.78
CA GLU A 149 -21.49 -3.47 -28.22
C GLU A 149 -20.41 -4.49 -27.85
N ALA A 150 -19.35 -4.60 -28.66
CA ALA A 150 -18.22 -5.48 -28.38
C ALA A 150 -17.46 -5.06 -27.12
N GLU A 151 -17.19 -3.76 -26.94
CA GLU A 151 -16.55 -3.23 -25.72
C GLU A 151 -17.41 -3.48 -24.47
N ARG A 152 -18.73 -3.28 -24.57
CA ARG A 152 -19.65 -3.61 -23.48
C ARG A 152 -19.68 -5.10 -23.17
N ALA A 153 -19.72 -5.96 -24.19
CA ALA A 153 -19.70 -7.41 -23.98
C ALA A 153 -18.40 -7.87 -23.32
N ASP A 154 -17.26 -7.29 -23.70
CA ASP A 154 -15.98 -7.57 -23.05
C ASP A 154 -15.96 -7.09 -21.59
N LEU A 155 -16.37 -5.85 -21.34
CA LEU A 155 -16.46 -5.29 -20.00
C LEU A 155 -17.39 -6.11 -19.11
N ALA A 156 -18.58 -6.46 -19.60
CA ALA A 156 -19.57 -7.29 -18.91
C ALA A 156 -18.98 -8.66 -18.50
N ARG A 157 -18.23 -9.32 -19.40
CA ARG A 157 -17.52 -10.56 -19.06
C ARG A 157 -16.47 -10.35 -17.97
N ARG A 158 -15.70 -9.25 -18.02
CA ARG A 158 -14.67 -8.93 -17.02
C ARG A 158 -15.25 -8.71 -15.62
N ILE A 159 -16.36 -7.98 -15.51
CA ILE A 159 -17.00 -7.67 -14.21
C ILE A 159 -18.06 -8.69 -13.77
N GLY A 160 -18.33 -9.71 -14.61
CA GLY A 160 -19.30 -10.77 -14.33
C GLY A 160 -20.75 -10.26 -14.30
N LEU A 161 -21.14 -9.51 -15.33
CA LEU A 161 -22.47 -8.93 -15.50
C LEU A 161 -23.09 -9.41 -16.83
N ASP A 162 -24.41 -9.37 -16.93
CA ASP A 162 -25.08 -9.54 -18.22
C ASP A 162 -24.82 -8.29 -19.10
N PRO A 163 -24.42 -8.42 -20.38
CA PRO A 163 -24.23 -7.29 -21.28
C PRO A 163 -25.43 -6.34 -21.38
N VAL A 164 -26.66 -6.83 -21.16
CA VAL A 164 -27.88 -6.01 -21.16
C VAL A 164 -27.85 -4.92 -20.09
N GLU A 165 -27.21 -5.17 -18.95
CA GLU A 165 -27.11 -4.18 -17.87
C GLU A 165 -26.21 -3.00 -18.26
N LEU A 166 -25.28 -3.18 -19.19
CA LEU A 166 -24.41 -2.12 -19.72
C LEU A 166 -25.00 -1.42 -20.94
N ALA A 167 -26.11 -1.92 -21.49
CA ALA A 167 -26.69 -1.39 -22.72
C ALA A 167 -27.02 0.11 -22.60
N PRO A 168 -26.94 0.90 -23.68
CA PRO A 168 -27.32 2.32 -23.63
C PRO A 168 -28.72 2.49 -23.07
N LEU A 169 -28.95 3.58 -22.35
CA LEU A 169 -30.27 3.87 -21.80
C LEU A 169 -31.33 3.95 -22.90
N THR A 170 -32.52 3.44 -22.60
CA THR A 170 -33.72 3.67 -23.38
C THR A 170 -34.23 5.10 -23.19
N THR A 171 -35.12 5.55 -24.07
CA THR A 171 -35.74 6.87 -23.95
C THR A 171 -36.58 6.99 -22.67
N ASP A 172 -37.27 5.91 -22.28
CA ASP A 172 -38.06 5.86 -21.05
C ASP A 172 -37.18 5.92 -19.80
N GLU A 173 -36.05 5.20 -19.77
CA GLU A 173 -35.10 5.27 -18.66
C GLU A 173 -34.51 6.69 -18.53
N ARG A 174 -34.15 7.34 -19.64
CA ARG A 174 -33.69 8.74 -19.63
C ARG A 174 -34.75 9.68 -19.06
N ALA A 175 -36.01 9.54 -19.48
CA ALA A 175 -37.11 10.36 -18.99
C ALA A 175 -37.35 10.15 -17.48
N ARG A 176 -37.27 8.91 -17.00
CA ARG A 176 -37.39 8.57 -15.56
C ARG A 176 -36.26 9.19 -14.74
N ILE A 177 -35.01 9.09 -15.22
CA ILE A 177 -33.86 9.71 -14.54
C ILE A 177 -34.07 11.21 -14.43
N ALA A 178 -34.42 11.89 -15.53
CA ALA A 178 -34.64 13.34 -15.53
C ALA A 178 -35.80 13.77 -14.62
N ALA A 179 -36.88 12.97 -14.54
CA ALA A 179 -37.99 13.24 -13.63
C ALA A 179 -37.59 13.09 -12.15
N ALA A 180 -36.99 11.95 -11.79
CA ALA A 180 -36.58 11.67 -10.41
C ALA A 180 -35.46 12.60 -9.93
N PHE A 181 -34.58 13.05 -10.83
CA PHE A 181 -33.47 13.93 -10.48
C PHE A 181 -33.99 15.32 -10.09
N ARG A 182 -34.98 15.84 -10.83
CA ARG A 182 -35.65 17.12 -10.51
C ARG A 182 -36.44 17.08 -9.20
N GLU A 183 -37.01 15.93 -8.88
CA GLU A 183 -37.75 15.75 -7.63
C GLU A 183 -36.82 15.76 -6.41
N ARG A 184 -35.67 15.09 -6.51
CA ARG A 184 -34.76 14.87 -5.37
C ARG A 184 -33.69 15.93 -5.21
N LEU A 185 -33.34 16.62 -6.27
CA LEU A 185 -32.50 17.79 -6.25
C LEU A 185 -33.38 18.93 -6.79
N PRO A 186 -34.01 19.76 -5.93
CA PRO A 186 -34.69 20.98 -6.35
C PRO A 186 -33.68 22.11 -6.57
N ALA A 187 -34.00 23.05 -7.49
CA ALA A 187 -33.09 24.14 -7.86
C ALA A 187 -32.57 24.88 -6.62
N PRO A 188 -31.26 25.19 -6.55
CA PRO A 188 -30.69 25.83 -5.38
C PRO A 188 -31.31 27.21 -5.18
N ASP A 189 -31.58 27.56 -3.92
CA ASP A 189 -31.93 28.93 -3.55
C ASP A 189 -30.72 29.83 -3.81
N VAL A 190 -30.96 31.05 -4.32
CA VAL A 190 -29.93 31.91 -4.97
C VAL A 190 -28.83 32.39 -4.01
N GLU A 191 -28.95 32.11 -2.71
CA GLU A 191 -28.11 32.66 -1.65
C GLU A 191 -26.75 31.94 -1.44
N ASP A 192 -26.58 30.68 -1.84
CA ASP A 192 -25.29 29.96 -1.73
C ASP A 192 -24.52 29.92 -3.07
N GLN A 193 -23.70 30.95 -3.29
CA GLN A 193 -22.95 31.16 -4.54
C GLN A 193 -21.85 30.11 -4.79
N SER A 194 -21.34 29.45 -3.74
CA SER A 194 -20.26 28.45 -3.82
C SER A 194 -20.75 27.09 -4.33
N HIS A 195 -21.95 26.67 -3.93
CA HIS A 195 -22.60 25.46 -4.43
C HIS A 195 -23.33 25.69 -5.76
N LEU A 196 -23.66 26.95 -6.08
CA LEU A 196 -24.47 27.32 -7.25
C LEU A 196 -23.87 26.83 -8.57
N ALA A 197 -22.60 27.11 -8.88
CA ALA A 197 -22.04 26.80 -10.21
C ALA A 197 -22.07 25.29 -10.56
N TYR A 198 -21.83 24.44 -9.57
CA TYR A 198 -21.78 22.99 -9.73
C TYR A 198 -23.17 22.35 -9.73
N VAL A 199 -24.04 22.79 -8.83
CA VAL A 199 -25.43 22.34 -8.78
C VAL A 199 -26.18 22.84 -10.02
N THR A 200 -26.03 24.11 -10.40
CA THR A 200 -26.59 24.69 -11.63
C THR A 200 -26.11 23.96 -12.89
N TRP A 201 -24.85 23.48 -12.95
CA TRP A 201 -24.40 22.59 -14.02
C TRP A 201 -25.19 21.26 -14.04
N ALA A 202 -25.34 20.59 -12.89
CA ALA A 202 -26.08 19.33 -12.81
C ALA A 202 -27.55 19.49 -13.19
N PHE A 203 -28.17 20.61 -12.82
CA PHE A 203 -29.49 21.01 -13.31
C PHE A 203 -29.47 21.18 -14.83
N GLN A 204 -28.62 22.05 -15.37
CA GLN A 204 -28.56 22.34 -16.81
C GLN A 204 -28.32 21.10 -17.67
N ALA A 205 -27.56 20.12 -17.18
CA ALA A 205 -27.28 18.87 -17.89
C ALA A 205 -28.50 17.95 -18.05
N PHE A 206 -29.52 18.06 -17.19
CA PHE A 206 -30.74 17.26 -17.25
C PHE A 206 -32.02 18.08 -17.55
N ASP A 207 -31.94 19.41 -17.55
CA ASP A 207 -33.11 20.33 -17.60
C ASP A 207 -33.60 20.65 -19.02
N ARG A 208 -32.77 20.53 -20.06
CA ARG A 208 -33.22 20.82 -21.43
C ARG A 208 -33.79 19.60 -22.12
N GLU A 209 -35.10 19.61 -22.39
CA GLU A 209 -35.75 18.72 -23.35
C GLU A 209 -34.93 18.69 -24.66
N GLY A 210 -34.11 17.65 -24.82
CA GLY A 210 -33.26 17.44 -25.99
C GLY A 210 -31.74 17.64 -25.84
N GLN A 211 -31.19 17.99 -24.67
CA GLN A 211 -29.73 17.90 -24.41
C GLN A 211 -29.37 16.69 -23.54
N ALA A 212 -28.23 16.08 -23.87
CA ALA A 212 -27.77 14.80 -23.33
C ALA A 212 -27.41 14.90 -21.84
N ALA A 213 -27.65 13.81 -21.11
CA ALA A 213 -27.10 13.58 -19.77
C ALA A 213 -25.60 13.96 -19.70
N PRO A 214 -25.07 14.33 -18.52
CA PRO A 214 -23.66 14.65 -18.32
C PRO A 214 -22.73 13.71 -19.08
N ASP A 215 -21.63 14.22 -19.64
CA ASP A 215 -20.66 13.36 -20.32
C ASP A 215 -20.16 12.29 -19.33
N PRO A 216 -20.30 10.99 -19.62
CA PRO A 216 -19.74 9.93 -18.79
C PRO A 216 -18.24 10.05 -18.51
N GLY A 217 -17.49 10.80 -19.34
CA GLY A 217 -16.09 11.10 -19.15
C GLY A 217 -15.79 12.25 -18.16
N GLU A 218 -16.80 12.97 -17.70
CA GLU A 218 -16.64 14.08 -16.75
C GLU A 218 -16.19 13.61 -15.36
N LEU A 219 -15.65 14.54 -14.57
CA LEU A 219 -15.28 14.29 -13.19
C LEU A 219 -16.53 14.06 -12.34
N ILE A 220 -16.60 12.87 -11.74
CA ILE A 220 -17.60 12.51 -10.74
C ILE A 220 -17.06 12.91 -9.37
N ASP A 221 -17.54 14.02 -8.82
CA ASP A 221 -17.06 14.57 -7.56
C ASP A 221 -17.99 14.23 -6.38
N LEU A 222 -17.56 13.24 -5.61
CA LEU A 222 -18.11 12.77 -4.35
C LEU A 222 -17.17 13.14 -3.18
N SER A 223 -16.28 14.11 -3.39
CA SER A 223 -15.36 14.58 -2.35
C SER A 223 -16.13 15.27 -1.23
N ARG A 224 -15.52 15.28 -0.03
CA ARG A 224 -16.06 15.93 1.17
C ARG A 224 -17.54 15.57 1.47
N THR A 225 -17.94 14.36 1.10
CA THR A 225 -19.29 13.85 1.27
C THR A 225 -19.34 12.86 2.43
N HIS A 226 -20.36 12.97 3.28
CA HIS A 226 -20.65 12.03 4.36
C HIS A 226 -21.74 11.05 3.92
N PHE A 227 -21.36 9.78 3.76
CA PHE A 227 -22.27 8.67 3.54
C PHE A 227 -22.59 8.04 4.90
N SER A 228 -23.74 8.40 5.47
CA SER A 228 -24.16 7.91 6.80
C SER A 228 -24.55 6.43 6.81
N HIS A 229 -24.85 5.86 5.63
CA HIS A 229 -25.30 4.48 5.46
C HIS A 229 -24.34 3.68 4.56
N ASP A 230 -24.63 2.38 4.42
CA ASP A 230 -23.92 1.50 3.50
C ASP A 230 -24.01 2.02 2.05
N VAL A 231 -22.89 1.96 1.34
CA VAL A 231 -22.79 2.37 -0.08
C VAL A 231 -22.61 1.12 -0.95
N PHE A 232 -23.49 0.96 -1.96
CA PHE A 232 -23.58 -0.25 -2.79
C PHE A 232 -23.23 0.00 -4.25
N LEU A 233 -21.94 -0.14 -4.57
CA LEU A 233 -21.37 0.15 -5.89
C LEU A 233 -20.77 -1.10 -6.54
N THR A 234 -21.19 -2.29 -6.13
CA THR A 234 -20.72 -3.57 -6.70
C THR A 234 -21.08 -3.68 -8.19
N ARG A 235 -20.08 -3.91 -9.06
CA ARG A 235 -20.16 -3.97 -10.54
C ARG A 235 -20.57 -2.67 -11.23
N TRP A 236 -20.16 -1.53 -10.67
CA TRP A 236 -20.38 -0.22 -11.28
C TRP A 236 -19.27 0.16 -12.25
N VAL A 237 -19.57 1.03 -13.21
CA VAL A 237 -18.61 1.54 -14.19
C VAL A 237 -18.47 3.06 -14.04
N PHE A 238 -17.27 3.52 -13.72
CA PHE A 238 -16.88 4.94 -13.73
C PHE A 238 -15.97 5.16 -14.93
N ARG A 239 -16.49 5.75 -16.01
CA ARG A 239 -15.72 5.99 -17.23
C ARG A 239 -14.76 7.18 -17.06
N GLY A 240 -15.26 8.28 -16.51
CA GLY A 240 -14.48 9.45 -16.13
C GLY A 240 -13.67 9.25 -14.85
N ALA A 241 -13.04 10.33 -14.40
CA ALA A 241 -12.40 10.35 -13.09
C ALA A 241 -13.47 10.37 -11.99
N ALA A 242 -13.23 9.67 -10.88
CA ALA A 242 -14.10 9.65 -9.71
C ALA A 242 -13.31 10.09 -8.47
N SER A 243 -13.77 11.14 -7.80
CA SER A 243 -13.17 11.63 -6.56
C SER A 243 -14.07 11.37 -5.37
N PHE A 244 -13.55 10.64 -4.39
CA PHE A 244 -14.06 10.45 -3.04
C PHE A 244 -13.09 11.07 -2.02
N ALA A 245 -12.30 12.05 -2.44
CA ALA A 245 -11.29 12.65 -1.60
C ALA A 245 -11.95 13.28 -0.37
N SER A 246 -11.40 13.05 0.82
CA SER A 246 -11.97 13.57 2.07
C SER A 246 -13.41 13.10 2.37
N ALA A 247 -13.93 12.09 1.67
CA ALA A 247 -15.24 11.53 1.95
C ALA A 247 -15.21 10.64 3.21
N THR A 248 -16.34 10.51 3.88
CA THR A 248 -16.49 9.59 5.02
C THR A 248 -17.63 8.62 4.78
N PHE A 249 -17.31 7.33 4.84
CA PHE A 249 -18.26 6.23 4.78
C PHE A 249 -18.53 5.73 6.19
N GLY A 250 -19.65 6.13 6.79
CA GLY A 250 -20.06 5.70 8.12
C GLY A 250 -20.43 4.21 8.15
N GLY A 251 -21.06 3.71 7.08
CA GLY A 251 -21.38 2.30 6.87
C GLY A 251 -20.33 1.54 6.05
N ALA A 252 -20.68 0.33 5.61
CA ALA A 252 -19.85 -0.46 4.72
C ALA A 252 -19.85 0.12 3.29
N ALA A 253 -18.67 0.24 2.69
CA ALA A 253 -18.50 0.74 1.33
C ALA A 253 -18.18 -0.43 0.39
N ARG A 254 -19.12 -0.78 -0.50
CA ARG A 254 -18.99 -1.94 -1.40
C ARG A 254 -18.72 -1.48 -2.83
N PHE A 255 -17.49 -1.66 -3.29
CA PHE A 255 -17.01 -1.40 -4.64
C PHE A 255 -16.58 -2.70 -5.35
N GLY A 256 -17.10 -3.86 -4.96
CA GLY A 256 -16.68 -5.15 -5.53
C GLY A 256 -16.90 -5.22 -7.04
N ALA A 257 -15.93 -5.69 -7.82
CA ALA A 257 -15.99 -5.74 -9.29
C ALA A 257 -16.33 -4.41 -9.98
N THR A 258 -16.11 -3.26 -9.31
CA THR A 258 -16.27 -1.93 -9.91
C THR A 258 -15.13 -1.66 -10.87
N THR A 259 -15.41 -1.01 -12.00
CA THR A 259 -14.39 -0.53 -12.93
C THR A 259 -14.26 0.98 -12.83
N PHE A 260 -13.08 1.45 -12.44
CA PHE A 260 -12.65 2.84 -12.56
C PHE A 260 -11.77 2.99 -13.80
N GLY A 261 -12.40 3.38 -14.91
CA GLY A 261 -11.73 3.58 -16.20
C GLY A 261 -10.86 4.84 -16.21
N GLY A 262 -11.29 5.88 -15.48
CA GLY A 262 -10.50 7.05 -15.18
C GLY A 262 -9.73 6.93 -13.87
N ARG A 263 -9.24 8.08 -13.39
CA ARG A 263 -8.57 8.17 -12.09
C ARG A 263 -9.58 8.03 -10.94
N ALA A 264 -9.25 7.21 -9.94
CA ALA A 264 -10.03 7.05 -8.71
C ALA A 264 -9.27 7.65 -7.50
N GLY A 265 -9.80 8.71 -6.90
CA GLY A 265 -9.16 9.40 -5.78
C GLY A 265 -9.92 9.22 -4.47
N PHE A 266 -9.31 8.55 -3.50
CA PHE A 266 -9.78 8.32 -2.12
C PHE A 266 -8.82 8.97 -1.10
N ASP A 267 -8.04 9.98 -1.51
CA ASP A 267 -7.11 10.67 -0.62
C ASP A 267 -7.86 11.24 0.61
N PHE A 268 -7.35 10.99 1.82
CA PHE A 268 -7.98 11.40 3.09
C PHE A 268 -9.40 10.85 3.33
N ALA A 269 -9.84 9.85 2.55
CA ALA A 269 -11.12 9.20 2.78
C ALA A 269 -11.09 8.38 4.08
N THR A 270 -12.21 8.35 4.79
CA THR A 270 -12.38 7.52 6.00
C THR A 270 -13.47 6.49 5.77
N PHE A 271 -13.11 5.21 5.89
CA PHE A 271 -14.03 4.07 5.86
C PHE A 271 -14.26 3.60 7.29
N GLY A 272 -15.36 4.04 7.90
CA GLY A 272 -15.73 3.64 9.26
C GLY A 272 -16.18 2.18 9.35
N GLY A 273 -16.88 1.69 8.33
CA GLY A 273 -17.19 0.28 8.14
C GLY A 273 -16.20 -0.45 7.23
N ALA A 274 -16.53 -1.70 6.88
CA ALA A 274 -15.73 -2.49 5.95
C ALA A 274 -15.70 -1.89 4.54
N ALA A 275 -14.51 -1.83 3.93
CA ALA A 275 -14.30 -1.31 2.58
C ALA A 275 -14.00 -2.48 1.61
N ARG A 276 -14.99 -2.82 0.78
CA ARG A 276 -14.90 -3.96 -0.15
C ARG A 276 -14.56 -3.51 -1.56
N PHE A 277 -13.33 -3.68 -2.00
CA PHE A 277 -12.86 -3.46 -3.37
C PHE A 277 -12.51 -4.77 -4.10
N ALA A 278 -13.04 -5.90 -3.62
CA ALA A 278 -12.71 -7.21 -4.19
C ALA A 278 -13.04 -7.28 -5.69
N SER A 279 -12.08 -7.73 -6.51
CA SER A 279 -12.16 -7.76 -7.97
C SER A 279 -12.36 -6.40 -8.65
N ALA A 280 -12.22 -5.28 -7.94
CA ALA A 280 -12.28 -3.96 -8.55
C ALA A 280 -11.13 -3.77 -9.54
N THR A 281 -11.38 -3.05 -10.63
CA THR A 281 -10.37 -2.69 -11.61
C THR A 281 -10.18 -1.18 -11.60
N PHE A 282 -8.92 -0.75 -11.41
CA PHE A 282 -8.48 0.63 -11.55
C PHE A 282 -7.61 0.71 -12.80
N ASP A 283 -8.19 1.07 -13.95
CA ASP A 283 -7.45 1.19 -15.20
C ASP A 283 -6.58 2.46 -15.22
N GLY A 284 -7.03 3.52 -14.53
CA GLY A 284 -6.26 4.73 -14.24
C GLY A 284 -5.53 4.71 -12.90
N PHE A 285 -5.10 5.87 -12.44
CA PHE A 285 -4.48 6.04 -11.11
C PHE A 285 -5.49 5.79 -9.98
N ALA A 286 -5.12 5.03 -8.96
CA ALA A 286 -5.87 4.83 -7.72
C ALA A 286 -5.09 5.38 -6.52
N TRP A 287 -5.60 6.44 -5.89
CA TRP A 287 -4.92 7.10 -4.77
C TRP A 287 -5.73 6.99 -3.49
N PHE A 288 -5.16 6.35 -2.49
CA PHE A 288 -5.67 6.16 -1.15
C PHE A 288 -4.74 6.83 -0.12
N ARG A 289 -4.10 7.95 -0.50
CA ARG A 289 -3.09 8.57 0.37
C ARG A 289 -3.76 9.12 1.62
N PHE A 290 -3.18 8.88 2.79
CA PHE A 290 -3.77 9.27 4.07
C PHE A 290 -5.20 8.73 4.31
N ALA A 291 -5.66 7.75 3.52
CA ALA A 291 -6.97 7.13 3.76
C ALA A 291 -6.92 6.31 5.05
N THR A 292 -8.05 6.27 5.77
CA THR A 292 -8.19 5.44 6.97
C THR A 292 -9.26 4.37 6.75
N PHE A 293 -8.88 3.11 6.97
CA PHE A 293 -9.76 1.95 6.94
C PHE A 293 -9.99 1.48 8.37
N GLY A 294 -11.10 1.91 8.96
CA GLY A 294 -11.49 1.59 10.34
C GLY A 294 -11.97 0.15 10.51
N GLY A 295 -12.64 -0.39 9.48
CA GLY A 295 -12.96 -1.82 9.37
C GLY A 295 -12.07 -2.53 8.34
N ASP A 296 -12.39 -3.80 8.08
CA ASP A 296 -11.64 -4.62 7.12
C ASP A 296 -11.65 -4.03 5.71
N ALA A 297 -10.50 -4.11 5.04
CA ALA A 297 -10.28 -3.61 3.70
C ALA A 297 -9.93 -4.77 2.74
N TRP A 298 -10.87 -5.13 1.88
CA TRP A 298 -10.69 -6.24 0.93
C TRP A 298 -10.41 -5.73 -0.48
N PHE A 299 -9.17 -5.89 -0.92
CA PHE A 299 -8.67 -5.65 -2.28
C PHE A 299 -8.29 -6.96 -3.00
N ALA A 300 -8.80 -8.10 -2.52
CA ALA A 300 -8.60 -9.41 -3.12
C ALA A 300 -9.02 -9.40 -4.60
N SER A 301 -8.22 -9.99 -5.48
CA SER A 301 -8.42 -9.98 -6.95
C SER A 301 -8.49 -8.60 -7.61
N ALA A 302 -8.28 -7.50 -6.88
CA ALA A 302 -8.32 -6.16 -7.46
C ALA A 302 -7.10 -5.91 -8.37
N THR A 303 -7.32 -5.23 -9.49
CA THR A 303 -6.26 -4.88 -10.44
C THR A 303 -6.03 -3.38 -10.44
N PHE A 304 -4.76 -2.99 -10.29
CA PHE A 304 -4.29 -1.62 -10.21
C PHE A 304 -3.35 -1.36 -11.39
N GLY A 305 -3.83 -0.59 -12.36
CA GLY A 305 -3.18 -0.38 -13.66
C GLY A 305 -2.28 0.85 -13.73
N GLY A 306 -2.44 1.82 -12.82
CA GLY A 306 -1.79 3.12 -12.87
C GLY A 306 -0.56 3.26 -11.97
N GLU A 307 -0.17 4.51 -11.69
CA GLU A 307 0.74 4.82 -10.58
C GLU A 307 -0.07 5.01 -9.30
N ASP A 308 -0.20 3.92 -8.56
CA ASP A 308 -1.13 3.81 -7.43
C ASP A 308 -0.44 4.13 -6.11
N SER A 309 -1.19 4.63 -5.14
CA SER A 309 -0.58 5.07 -3.88
C SER A 309 -1.49 4.82 -2.69
N PHE A 310 -0.95 4.11 -1.71
CA PHE A 310 -1.49 3.92 -0.37
C PHE A 310 -0.63 4.67 0.66
N ALA A 311 0.16 5.65 0.20
CA ALA A 311 1.14 6.32 1.03
C ALA A 311 0.46 6.98 2.25
N SER A 312 1.03 6.74 3.44
CA SER A 312 0.51 7.22 4.73
C SER A 312 -0.93 6.78 5.05
N ALA A 313 -1.49 5.80 4.34
CA ALA A 313 -2.78 5.21 4.68
C ALA A 313 -2.70 4.41 5.99
N THR A 314 -3.81 4.31 6.72
CA THR A 314 -3.91 3.52 7.96
C THR A 314 -4.99 2.46 7.82
N PHE A 315 -4.63 1.21 8.09
CA PHE A 315 -5.52 0.06 8.16
C PHE A 315 -5.65 -0.36 9.63
N ASP A 316 -6.75 0.05 10.26
CA ASP A 316 -7.08 -0.33 11.64
C ASP A 316 -7.71 -1.74 11.70
N GLY A 317 -8.47 -2.13 10.66
CA GLY A 317 -8.90 -3.52 10.43
C GLY A 317 -7.91 -4.34 9.60
N ASP A 318 -8.31 -5.56 9.24
CA ASP A 318 -7.49 -6.44 8.40
C ASP A 318 -7.48 -5.98 6.94
N ALA A 319 -6.35 -6.20 6.25
CA ALA A 319 -6.18 -5.79 4.86
C ALA A 319 -5.78 -6.97 3.99
N ASP A 320 -6.58 -7.25 2.95
CA ASP A 320 -6.33 -8.34 2.00
C ASP A 320 -6.12 -7.81 0.59
N PHE A 321 -4.95 -8.07 0.00
CA PHE A 321 -4.58 -7.70 -1.36
C PHE A 321 -4.29 -8.92 -2.25
N SER A 322 -4.74 -10.11 -1.85
CA SER A 322 -4.46 -11.38 -2.52
C SER A 322 -5.00 -11.44 -3.97
N ASP A 323 -4.52 -12.39 -4.76
CA ASP A 323 -5.07 -12.83 -6.06
C ASP A 323 -5.24 -11.78 -7.18
N GLY A 324 -4.69 -10.58 -7.02
CA GLY A 324 -4.79 -9.50 -8.02
C GLY A 324 -3.46 -9.11 -8.65
N ALA A 325 -3.37 -7.86 -9.10
CA ALA A 325 -2.14 -7.31 -9.65
C ALA A 325 -1.97 -5.82 -9.33
N PHE A 326 -0.75 -5.44 -8.96
CA PHE A 326 -0.22 -4.09 -9.12
C PHE A 326 0.56 -4.07 -10.43
N ALA A 327 -0.10 -3.68 -11.52
CA ALA A 327 0.48 -3.69 -12.86
C ALA A 327 1.38 -2.47 -13.10
N GLY A 328 1.10 -1.33 -12.45
CA GLY A 328 1.96 -0.15 -12.44
C GLY A 328 2.66 0.07 -11.09
N PRO A 329 3.52 1.10 -10.98
CA PRO A 329 4.19 1.47 -9.73
C PRO A 329 3.19 1.66 -8.58
N THR A 330 3.47 1.09 -7.40
CA THR A 330 2.60 1.23 -6.23
C THR A 330 3.37 1.64 -4.99
N ASP A 331 2.87 2.66 -4.30
CA ASP A 331 3.54 3.22 -3.12
C ASP A 331 2.84 2.87 -1.81
N PHE A 332 3.51 2.11 -0.94
CA PHE A 332 3.11 1.82 0.46
C PHE A 332 4.02 2.49 1.50
N ARG A 333 4.68 3.60 1.14
CA ARG A 333 5.48 4.37 2.11
C ARG A 333 4.60 4.94 3.20
N GLU A 334 5.06 4.81 4.43
CA GLU A 334 4.40 5.21 5.66
C GLU A 334 2.97 4.65 5.85
N THR A 335 2.57 3.65 5.04
CA THR A 335 1.32 2.92 5.27
C THR A 335 1.41 2.15 6.58
N ARG A 336 0.41 2.31 7.43
CA ARG A 336 0.35 1.69 8.75
C ARG A 336 -0.70 0.58 8.77
N PHE A 337 -0.27 -0.62 9.18
CA PHE A 337 -1.15 -1.76 9.42
C PHE A 337 -1.23 -2.00 10.92
N ARG A 338 -2.43 -1.92 11.51
CA ARG A 338 -2.67 -2.15 12.94
C ARG A 338 -3.46 -3.42 13.22
N GLY A 339 -4.43 -3.78 12.37
CA GLY A 339 -5.24 -4.99 12.53
C GLY A 339 -4.40 -6.26 12.36
N GLY A 340 -3.97 -6.53 11.13
CA GLY A 340 -3.22 -7.72 10.76
C GLY A 340 -2.11 -7.43 9.75
N VAL A 341 -1.24 -8.42 9.51
CA VAL A 341 -0.21 -8.30 8.46
C VAL A 341 -0.96 -8.39 7.13
N PRO A 342 -0.79 -7.42 6.21
CA PRO A 342 -1.53 -7.42 4.96
C PRO A 342 -1.23 -8.67 4.13
N GLU A 343 -2.29 -9.28 3.59
CA GLU A 343 -2.17 -10.47 2.77
C GLU A 343 -1.88 -10.12 1.31
N PHE A 344 -0.90 -10.79 0.72
CA PHE A 344 -0.48 -10.59 -0.68
C PHE A 344 -0.31 -11.93 -1.41
N TYR A 345 -1.10 -12.94 -1.05
CA TYR A 345 -1.01 -14.27 -1.65
C TYR A 345 -1.34 -14.19 -3.14
N GLN A 346 -0.53 -14.84 -3.98
CA GLN A 346 -0.67 -14.84 -5.45
C GLN A 346 -0.71 -13.44 -6.11
N ARG A 347 -0.47 -12.37 -5.35
CA ARG A 347 -0.46 -11.00 -5.86
C ARG A 347 0.75 -10.78 -6.74
N ARG A 348 0.52 -10.25 -7.95
CA ARG A 348 1.58 -9.80 -8.86
C ARG A 348 1.98 -8.37 -8.55
N PHE A 349 3.28 -8.07 -8.60
CA PHE A 349 3.84 -6.77 -8.25
C PHE A 349 4.62 -6.18 -9.41
N HIS A 350 4.46 -4.87 -9.60
CA HIS A 350 5.34 -4.09 -10.45
C HIS A 350 6.69 -3.86 -9.75
N GLN A 351 7.77 -3.77 -10.52
CA GLN A 351 9.15 -3.60 -10.02
C GLN A 351 9.33 -2.38 -9.09
N ASN A 352 8.56 -1.32 -9.34
CA ASN A 352 8.60 -0.09 -8.53
C ASN A 352 7.65 -0.10 -7.34
N THR A 353 7.17 -1.26 -6.88
CA THR A 353 6.32 -1.33 -5.68
C THR A 353 7.16 -1.19 -4.42
N ILE A 354 6.93 -0.15 -3.62
CA ILE A 354 7.76 0.18 -2.45
C ILE A 354 6.98 0.02 -1.14
N PHE A 355 7.68 -0.41 -0.08
CA PHE A 355 7.15 -0.59 1.27
C PHE A 355 8.00 0.15 2.30
N THR A 356 7.46 0.32 3.51
CA THR A 356 8.21 0.87 4.63
C THR A 356 8.88 -0.22 5.44
N ASP A 357 10.20 -0.11 5.63
CA ASP A 357 11.06 -1.07 6.34
C ASP A 357 11.20 -0.78 7.86
N ARG A 358 10.24 -0.06 8.45
CA ARG A 358 10.25 0.32 9.87
C ARG A 358 9.14 -0.39 10.63
N ARG A 359 9.51 -1.06 11.72
CA ARG A 359 8.59 -1.86 12.55
C ARG A 359 7.36 -1.10 13.06
N ALA A 360 7.47 0.20 13.30
CA ALA A 360 6.36 1.01 13.82
C ALA A 360 5.14 1.09 12.87
N PHE A 361 5.28 0.73 11.59
CA PHE A 361 4.20 0.74 10.60
C PHE A 361 3.54 -0.62 10.38
N TRP A 362 4.01 -1.64 11.08
CA TRP A 362 3.52 -3.02 10.97
C TRP A 362 2.85 -3.45 12.27
N PRO A 363 1.91 -4.40 12.22
CA PRO A 363 1.11 -4.78 13.38
C PRO A 363 1.95 -5.50 14.43
N ASP A 364 1.48 -5.42 15.67
CA ASP A 364 2.02 -6.24 16.75
C ASP A 364 1.44 -7.65 16.68
N ILE A 365 2.32 -8.64 16.77
CA ILE A 365 2.00 -10.04 16.54
C ILE A 365 1.86 -10.75 17.88
N THR A 366 0.73 -11.42 18.08
CA THR A 366 0.46 -12.25 19.26
C THR A 366 0.73 -13.72 18.93
N ALA A 367 0.72 -14.60 19.93
CA ALA A 367 0.88 -16.04 19.68
C ALA A 367 -0.27 -16.61 18.82
N GLU A 368 -1.46 -16.02 18.90
CA GLU A 368 -2.64 -16.44 18.15
C GLU A 368 -2.54 -16.06 16.67
N THR A 369 -2.06 -14.84 16.36
CA THR A 369 -1.93 -14.35 14.98
C THR A 369 -0.60 -14.73 14.31
N ALA A 370 0.34 -15.32 15.06
CA ALA A 370 1.69 -15.59 14.59
C ALA A 370 1.75 -16.50 13.36
N GLU A 371 0.89 -17.52 13.27
CA GLU A 371 0.92 -18.44 12.11
C GLU A 371 0.50 -17.75 10.81
N GLN A 372 -0.58 -16.97 10.84
CA GLN A 372 -1.04 -16.21 9.69
C GLN A 372 -0.02 -15.12 9.30
N ALA A 373 0.50 -14.39 10.30
CA ALA A 373 1.52 -13.38 10.11
C ALA A 373 2.82 -13.96 9.52
N GLU A 374 3.24 -15.15 9.94
CA GLU A 374 4.41 -15.84 9.39
C GLU A 374 4.24 -16.06 7.88
N ARG A 375 3.08 -16.57 7.46
CA ARG A 375 2.79 -16.83 6.04
C ARG A 375 2.78 -15.54 5.23
N ALA A 376 2.16 -14.48 5.76
CA ALA A 376 2.12 -13.17 5.11
C ALA A 376 3.52 -12.54 4.97
N TYR A 377 4.33 -12.53 6.04
CA TYR A 377 5.71 -12.04 5.99
C TYR A 377 6.61 -12.89 5.09
N THR A 378 6.39 -14.21 5.06
CA THR A 378 7.11 -15.10 4.14
C THR A 378 6.83 -14.71 2.69
N ARG A 379 5.57 -14.41 2.34
CA ARG A 379 5.22 -13.94 1.00
C ARG A 379 5.87 -12.59 0.70
N LEU A 380 5.77 -11.61 1.60
CA LEU A 380 6.41 -10.30 1.43
C LEU A 380 7.92 -10.42 1.21
N ARG A 381 8.61 -11.26 1.98
CA ARG A 381 10.04 -11.53 1.79
C ARG A 381 10.32 -12.09 0.39
N GLN A 382 9.54 -13.07 -0.06
CA GLN A 382 9.70 -13.63 -1.41
C GLN A 382 9.50 -12.57 -2.50
N VAL A 383 8.48 -11.71 -2.36
CA VAL A 383 8.24 -10.60 -3.28
C VAL A 383 9.43 -9.64 -3.29
N MET A 384 9.94 -9.21 -2.13
CA MET A 384 11.07 -8.29 -2.09
C MET A 384 12.33 -8.87 -2.74
N LYS A 385 12.53 -10.18 -2.62
CA LYS A 385 13.56 -10.90 -3.35
C LYS A 385 13.33 -10.88 -4.87
N GLU A 386 12.09 -11.13 -5.31
CA GLU A 386 11.70 -11.05 -6.73
C GLU A 386 11.91 -9.64 -7.31
N LEU A 387 11.69 -8.59 -6.50
CA LEU A 387 11.86 -7.18 -6.89
C LEU A 387 13.30 -6.65 -6.77
N ASP A 388 14.27 -7.50 -6.39
CA ASP A 388 15.67 -7.11 -6.10
C ASP A 388 15.78 -5.98 -5.05
N LYS A 389 14.99 -6.10 -3.96
CA LYS A 389 14.96 -5.17 -2.81
C LYS A 389 15.51 -5.83 -1.54
N PRO A 390 16.83 -5.99 -1.44
CA PRO A 390 17.50 -6.76 -0.38
C PRO A 390 17.30 -6.19 1.03
N ASP A 391 17.20 -4.88 1.19
CA ASP A 391 17.02 -4.26 2.51
C ASP A 391 15.60 -4.54 3.05
N ASP A 392 14.59 -4.48 2.16
CA ASP A 392 13.21 -4.85 2.46
C ASP A 392 13.07 -6.38 2.67
N GLU A 393 13.75 -7.19 1.85
CA GLU A 393 13.82 -8.66 2.03
C GLU A 393 14.36 -9.01 3.43
N ALA A 394 15.46 -8.37 3.83
CA ALA A 394 16.04 -8.52 5.15
C ALA A 394 15.07 -8.11 6.25
N PHE A 395 14.36 -6.99 6.08
CA PHE A 395 13.35 -6.55 7.03
C PHE A 395 12.24 -7.59 7.23
N PHE A 396 11.64 -8.09 6.14
CA PHE A 396 10.56 -9.07 6.23
C PHE A 396 11.03 -10.43 6.73
N GLY A 397 12.27 -10.84 6.41
CA GLY A 397 12.87 -12.04 6.98
C GLY A 397 13.03 -11.97 8.50
N ARG A 398 13.35 -10.79 9.05
CA ARG A 398 13.35 -10.60 10.51
C ARG A 398 11.95 -10.71 11.10
N GLN A 399 10.93 -10.20 10.42
CA GLN A 399 9.55 -10.32 10.91
C GLN A 399 9.05 -11.77 10.86
N GLU A 400 9.37 -12.52 9.81
CA GLU A 400 9.08 -13.95 9.69
C GLU A 400 9.67 -14.75 10.88
N LEU A 401 10.96 -14.53 11.20
CA LEU A 401 11.63 -15.20 12.32
C LEU A 401 11.03 -14.82 13.69
N ARG A 402 10.53 -13.59 13.83
CA ARG A 402 9.82 -13.17 15.06
C ARG A 402 8.50 -13.92 15.23
N CYS A 403 7.78 -14.15 14.15
CA CYS A 403 6.53 -14.93 14.17
C CYS A 403 6.82 -16.39 14.53
N LYS A 404 7.84 -17.00 13.91
CA LYS A 404 8.31 -18.37 14.24
C LYS A 404 8.69 -18.53 15.71
N ALA A 405 9.37 -17.54 16.29
CA ALA A 405 9.71 -17.58 17.71
C ALA A 405 8.48 -17.66 18.64
N LEU A 406 7.31 -17.20 18.20
CA LEU A 406 6.08 -17.28 18.98
C LEU A 406 5.39 -18.66 18.85
N THR A 407 5.46 -19.28 17.67
CA THR A 407 4.84 -20.59 17.40
C THR A 407 5.68 -21.77 17.89
N GLU A 408 6.99 -21.60 17.99
CA GLU A 408 7.94 -22.63 18.43
C GLU A 408 7.78 -23.05 19.92
N GLY A 409 8.19 -24.28 20.23
CA GLY A 409 8.27 -24.81 21.59
C GLY A 409 9.24 -24.03 22.49
N TRP A 410 9.12 -24.21 23.81
CA TRP A 410 9.76 -23.33 24.80
C TRP A 410 11.29 -23.14 24.63
N PHE A 411 12.02 -24.21 24.30
CA PHE A 411 13.48 -24.16 24.11
C PHE A 411 13.86 -23.41 22.83
N HIS A 412 13.19 -23.72 21.71
CA HIS A 412 13.39 -23.03 20.44
C HIS A 412 13.02 -21.55 20.55
N ARG A 413 11.91 -21.23 21.22
CA ARG A 413 11.52 -19.86 21.56
C ARG A 413 12.61 -19.13 22.37
N LEU A 414 13.22 -19.79 23.35
CA LEU A 414 14.31 -19.20 24.14
C LEU A 414 15.53 -18.90 23.24
N VAL A 415 15.93 -19.84 22.39
CA VAL A 415 17.05 -19.68 21.45
C VAL A 415 16.76 -18.57 20.44
N SER A 416 15.57 -18.58 19.82
CA SER A 416 15.12 -17.58 18.84
C SER A 416 15.03 -16.18 19.44
N ARG A 417 14.56 -16.06 20.69
CA ARG A 417 14.59 -14.79 21.44
C ARG A 417 16.00 -14.33 21.73
N GLY A 418 16.89 -15.25 22.14
CA GLY A 418 18.31 -14.96 22.31
C GLY A 418 18.94 -14.45 21.02
N TYR A 419 18.72 -15.14 19.90
CA TYR A 419 19.23 -14.74 18.58
C TYR A 419 18.73 -13.33 18.16
N GLY A 420 17.45 -13.04 18.37
CA GLY A 420 16.88 -11.69 18.18
C GLY A 420 17.50 -10.64 19.10
N PHE A 421 17.66 -10.95 20.38
CA PHE A 421 18.19 -10.05 21.40
C PHE A 421 19.66 -9.69 21.19
N PHE A 422 20.51 -10.68 20.90
CA PHE A 422 21.94 -10.48 20.73
C PHE A 422 22.32 -9.95 19.35
N SER A 423 21.53 -10.22 18.30
CA SER A 423 21.95 -9.95 16.92
C SER A 423 20.90 -9.35 15.98
N ASP A 424 19.67 -9.10 16.45
CA ASP A 424 18.52 -8.79 15.59
C ASP A 424 18.34 -9.81 14.46
N TYR A 425 18.40 -11.10 14.83
CA TYR A 425 18.34 -12.23 13.90
C TYR A 425 19.44 -12.18 12.82
N GLY A 426 20.65 -11.77 13.21
CA GLY A 426 21.83 -11.76 12.34
C GLY A 426 21.97 -10.54 11.43
N PHE A 427 21.17 -9.49 11.63
CA PHE A 427 21.24 -8.27 10.81
C PHE A 427 21.84 -7.06 11.56
N SER A 428 22.00 -7.14 12.88
CA SER A 428 22.65 -6.10 13.67
C SER A 428 24.14 -6.34 13.82
N ILE A 429 24.94 -5.31 13.52
CA ILE A 429 26.37 -5.26 13.86
C ILE A 429 26.56 -4.66 15.26
N GLY A 430 25.74 -3.66 15.60
CA GLY A 430 25.87 -2.92 16.86
C GLY A 430 25.51 -3.75 18.09
N ARG A 431 24.48 -4.61 18.03
CA ARG A 431 24.06 -5.43 19.18
C ARG A 431 25.14 -6.43 19.61
N PRO A 432 25.71 -7.27 18.72
CA PRO A 432 26.78 -8.18 19.12
C PRO A 432 28.01 -7.44 19.65
N LEU A 433 28.37 -6.30 19.04
CA LEU A 433 29.49 -5.48 19.47
C LEU A 433 29.29 -4.91 20.89
N ALA A 434 28.10 -4.40 21.19
CA ALA A 434 27.76 -3.90 22.52
C ALA A 434 27.82 -5.04 23.56
N TRP A 435 27.27 -6.21 23.22
CA TRP A 435 27.32 -7.40 24.09
C TRP A 435 28.73 -7.92 24.32
N LEU A 436 29.63 -7.84 23.33
CA LEU A 436 31.05 -8.15 23.53
C LEU A 436 31.67 -7.23 24.59
N GLY A 437 31.35 -5.94 24.54
CA GLY A 437 31.74 -4.99 25.58
C GLY A 437 31.20 -5.40 26.95
N VAL A 438 29.90 -5.70 27.06
CA VAL A 438 29.27 -6.16 28.32
C VAL A 438 29.95 -7.41 28.88
N VAL A 439 30.24 -8.40 28.03
CA VAL A 439 30.93 -9.64 28.44
C VAL A 439 32.32 -9.34 29.00
N VAL A 440 33.08 -8.44 28.36
CA VAL A 440 34.39 -7.98 28.86
C VAL A 440 34.26 -7.29 30.22
N PHE A 441 33.29 -6.40 30.41
CA PHE A 441 33.11 -5.72 31.70
C PHE A 441 32.65 -6.66 32.82
N LEU A 442 31.73 -7.58 32.52
CA LEU A 442 31.24 -8.56 33.50
C LEU A 442 32.34 -9.52 33.98
N GLY A 443 33.26 -9.93 33.10
CA GLY A 443 34.41 -10.74 33.49
C GLY A 443 35.50 -9.94 34.22
N ALA A 444 35.70 -8.67 33.83
CA ALA A 444 36.74 -7.82 34.42
C ALA A 444 36.50 -7.54 35.90
N GLY A 445 35.24 -7.37 36.33
CA GLY A 445 34.88 -7.03 37.72
C GLY A 445 35.37 -8.07 38.74
N PRO A 446 34.94 -9.34 38.65
CA PRO A 446 35.37 -10.41 39.56
C PRO A 446 36.88 -10.68 39.49
N ILE A 447 37.46 -10.71 38.27
CA ILE A 447 38.89 -10.98 38.08
C ILE A 447 39.73 -9.86 38.69
N GLY A 448 39.39 -8.60 38.39
CA GLY A 448 40.11 -7.43 38.92
C GLY A 448 39.94 -7.27 40.42
N SER A 449 38.75 -7.60 40.97
CA SER A 449 38.54 -7.62 42.42
C SER A 449 39.41 -8.67 43.10
N TRP A 450 39.50 -9.88 42.55
CA TRP A 450 40.37 -10.92 43.08
C TRP A 450 41.86 -10.52 42.99
N LEU A 451 42.30 -9.95 41.87
CA LEU A 451 43.67 -9.45 41.73
C LEU A 451 44.00 -8.38 42.79
N LYS A 452 43.08 -7.42 42.98
CA LYS A 452 43.26 -6.33 43.95
C LYS A 452 43.26 -6.83 45.39
N PHE A 453 42.23 -7.58 45.80
CA PHE A 453 41.99 -7.92 47.21
C PHE A 453 42.71 -9.19 47.66
N CYS A 454 42.96 -10.15 46.78
CA CYS A 454 43.57 -11.43 47.15
C CYS A 454 45.05 -11.52 46.75
N ARG A 455 45.50 -10.77 45.74
CA ARG A 455 46.91 -10.77 45.30
C ARG A 455 47.70 -9.51 45.64
N GLY A 456 47.04 -8.46 46.14
CA GLY A 456 47.71 -7.26 46.62
C GLY A 456 48.31 -6.38 45.51
N GLU A 457 47.76 -6.45 44.30
CA GLU A 457 48.12 -5.55 43.19
C GLU A 457 47.89 -4.07 43.60
N PRO A 458 48.93 -3.21 43.56
CA PRO A 458 48.81 -1.84 44.05
C PRO A 458 47.96 -0.94 43.14
N GLY A 459 47.12 -0.09 43.76
CA GLY A 459 46.39 0.97 43.07
C GLY A 459 45.25 0.49 42.16
N SER A 460 45.10 1.12 40.98
CA SER A 460 44.14 0.72 39.94
C SER A 460 44.64 -0.41 39.04
N GLY A 461 45.87 -0.90 39.25
CA GLY A 461 46.54 -1.92 38.43
C GLY A 461 45.72 -3.21 38.28
N GLY A 462 45.22 -3.75 39.39
CA GLY A 462 44.38 -4.96 39.39
C GLY A 462 43.08 -4.82 38.58
N ILE A 463 42.50 -3.62 38.47
CA ILE A 463 41.31 -3.37 37.65
C ILE A 463 41.66 -3.37 36.16
N PHE A 464 42.73 -2.68 35.76
CA PHE A 464 43.19 -2.66 34.37
C PHE A 464 43.69 -4.02 33.90
N GLN A 465 44.42 -4.75 34.76
CA GLN A 465 44.85 -6.11 34.47
C GLN A 465 43.66 -7.06 34.39
N GLY A 466 42.68 -6.92 35.29
CA GLY A 466 41.41 -7.67 35.21
C GLY A 466 40.67 -7.43 33.90
N LEU A 467 40.65 -6.19 33.41
CA LEU A 467 40.10 -5.85 32.09
C LEU A 467 40.89 -6.51 30.95
N GLY A 468 42.23 -6.48 31.01
CA GLY A 468 43.08 -7.13 30.01
C GLY A 468 42.92 -8.65 29.95
N ILE A 469 42.84 -9.32 31.12
CA ILE A 469 42.57 -10.75 31.22
C ILE A 469 41.16 -11.07 30.67
N SER A 470 40.17 -10.26 31.03
CA SER A 470 38.80 -10.45 30.55
C SER A 470 38.70 -10.25 29.04
N LEU A 471 39.36 -9.23 28.48
CA LEU A 471 39.50 -9.03 27.04
C LEU A 471 40.15 -10.26 26.37
N ALA A 472 41.24 -10.78 26.95
CA ALA A 472 41.92 -11.96 26.44
C ALA A 472 41.03 -13.22 26.45
N ASN A 473 40.16 -13.38 27.45
CA ASN A 473 39.20 -14.48 27.50
C ASN A 473 38.11 -14.33 26.42
N THR A 474 37.53 -13.14 26.26
CA THR A 474 36.50 -12.88 25.22
C THR A 474 37.04 -13.12 23.80
N PHE A 475 38.31 -12.76 23.58
CA PHE A 475 38.99 -12.83 22.27
C PHE A 475 40.12 -13.88 22.26
N SER A 476 39.87 -15.04 22.87
CA SER A 476 40.89 -16.07 23.12
C SER A 476 41.65 -16.53 21.86
N PHE A 477 40.99 -16.54 20.71
CA PHE A 477 41.56 -16.95 19.41
C PHE A 477 42.46 -15.88 18.77
N LEU A 478 42.45 -14.63 19.26
CA LEU A 478 43.32 -13.55 18.75
C LEU A 478 44.70 -13.52 19.42
N GLY A 479 44.99 -14.43 20.35
CA GLY A 479 46.31 -14.59 20.96
C GLY A 479 46.63 -13.59 22.08
N PHE A 480 45.68 -12.75 22.50
CA PHE A 480 45.86 -11.77 23.59
C PHE A 480 46.18 -12.39 24.96
N HIS A 481 45.92 -13.69 25.13
CA HIS A 481 46.24 -14.44 26.35
C HIS A 481 47.73 -14.37 26.70
N ARG A 482 48.63 -14.21 25.72
CA ARG A 482 50.08 -14.06 25.95
C ARG A 482 50.48 -12.69 26.50
N LEU A 483 49.64 -11.67 26.31
CA LEU A 483 49.93 -10.30 26.71
C LEU A 483 49.48 -10.01 28.15
N TYR A 484 48.41 -10.67 28.60
CA TYR A 484 47.73 -10.32 29.85
C TYR A 484 47.71 -11.43 30.90
N ILE A 485 48.02 -12.69 30.54
CA ILE A 485 47.91 -13.82 31.46
C ILE A 485 49.27 -14.53 31.58
N ASP A 486 49.93 -14.35 32.71
CA ASP A 486 51.10 -15.14 33.10
C ASP A 486 50.67 -16.50 33.70
N LYS A 487 51.60 -17.47 33.66
CA LYS A 487 51.32 -18.85 34.10
C LYS A 487 51.01 -18.94 35.60
N ASP A 488 51.63 -18.09 36.41
CA ASP A 488 51.47 -18.11 37.87
C ASP A 488 50.10 -17.54 38.27
N THR A 489 49.59 -16.56 37.53
CA THR A 489 48.24 -16.01 37.68
C THR A 489 47.16 -17.01 37.34
N LEU A 490 47.32 -17.76 36.25
CA LEU A 490 46.35 -18.78 35.90
C LEU A 490 46.37 -19.95 36.90
N ALA A 491 47.55 -20.33 37.42
CA ALA A 491 47.69 -21.41 38.40
C ALA A 491 46.94 -21.08 39.70
N ALA A 492 47.13 -19.87 40.24
CA ALA A 492 46.52 -19.48 41.51
C ALA A 492 45.05 -19.03 41.42
N MET A 493 44.50 -18.90 40.20
CA MET A 493 43.13 -18.44 40.02
C MET A 493 42.12 -19.46 40.60
N PRO A 494 41.17 -19.03 41.46
CA PRO A 494 40.10 -19.86 41.99
C PRO A 494 39.30 -20.56 40.88
N GLY A 495 38.80 -21.76 41.16
CA GLY A 495 38.00 -22.55 40.21
C GLY A 495 36.77 -21.79 39.68
N ALA A 496 36.12 -20.99 40.51
CA ALA A 496 34.98 -20.16 40.11
C ALA A 496 35.35 -19.10 39.05
N LEU A 497 36.51 -18.45 39.19
CA LEU A 497 36.99 -17.47 38.20
C LEU A 497 37.43 -18.14 36.89
N LYS A 498 38.02 -19.34 36.98
CA LYS A 498 38.31 -20.16 35.79
C LYS A 498 37.03 -20.54 35.04
N ALA A 499 35.97 -20.91 35.77
CA ALA A 499 34.66 -21.20 35.19
C ALA A 499 34.05 -19.94 34.52
N ILE A 500 34.12 -18.77 35.16
CA ILE A 500 33.69 -17.49 34.56
C ILE A 500 34.47 -17.20 33.27
N GLY A 501 35.79 -17.37 33.26
CA GLY A 501 36.62 -17.19 32.07
C GLY A 501 36.25 -18.16 30.93
N GLY A 502 35.92 -19.41 31.26
CA GLY A 502 35.42 -20.40 30.30
C GLY A 502 34.08 -19.99 29.68
N VAL A 503 33.09 -19.62 30.49
CA VAL A 503 31.79 -19.12 30.02
C VAL A 503 31.95 -17.86 29.16
N GLN A 504 32.81 -16.93 29.60
CA GLN A 504 33.16 -15.72 28.87
C GLN A 504 33.74 -16.02 27.48
N THR A 505 34.60 -17.04 27.37
CA THR A 505 35.20 -17.44 26.10
C THR A 505 34.14 -17.94 25.12
N VAL A 506 33.23 -18.81 25.57
CA VAL A 506 32.13 -19.33 24.74
C VAL A 506 31.20 -18.19 24.29
N ALA A 507 30.85 -17.28 25.21
CA ALA A 507 30.05 -16.11 24.90
C ALA A 507 30.72 -15.18 23.88
N GLY A 508 32.02 -14.91 24.04
CA GLY A 508 32.82 -14.10 23.13
C GLY A 508 32.84 -14.67 21.71
N VAL A 509 33.16 -15.95 21.56
CA VAL A 509 33.17 -16.64 20.25
C VAL A 509 31.78 -16.59 19.61
N THR A 510 30.72 -16.84 20.38
CA THR A 510 29.34 -16.82 19.87
C THR A 510 28.96 -15.42 19.38
N LEU A 511 29.25 -14.37 20.15
CA LEU A 511 28.93 -12.99 19.78
C LEU A 511 29.76 -12.51 18.58
N LEU A 512 31.00 -12.96 18.44
CA LEU A 512 31.83 -12.67 17.27
C LEU A 512 31.31 -13.37 16.01
N PHE A 513 30.83 -14.60 16.15
CA PHE A 513 30.13 -15.27 15.06
C PHE A 513 28.89 -14.47 14.62
N LEU A 514 28.08 -14.02 15.58
CA LEU A 514 26.91 -13.17 15.31
C LEU A 514 27.29 -11.82 14.66
N LEU A 515 28.38 -11.21 15.11
CA LEU A 515 28.93 -10.00 14.50
C LEU A 515 29.34 -10.25 13.05
N GLY A 516 30.02 -11.37 12.78
CA GLY A 516 30.40 -11.81 11.45
C GLY A 516 29.19 -12.02 10.54
N LEU A 517 28.11 -12.61 11.07
CA LEU A 517 26.86 -12.78 10.34
C LEU A 517 26.21 -11.42 10.00
N GLY A 518 26.18 -10.49 10.96
CA GLY A 518 25.72 -9.11 10.73
C GLY A 518 26.52 -8.38 9.66
N LEU A 519 27.85 -8.51 9.67
CA LEU A 519 28.73 -7.95 8.65
C LEU A 519 28.48 -8.59 7.28
N ARG A 520 28.38 -9.92 7.22
CA ARG A 520 28.08 -10.65 5.99
C ARG A 520 26.77 -10.18 5.36
N ASN A 521 25.71 -10.08 6.16
CA ASN A 521 24.40 -9.68 5.67
C ASN A 521 24.38 -8.21 5.23
N ARG A 522 25.01 -7.31 5.98
CA ARG A 522 25.06 -5.88 5.64
C ARG A 522 25.87 -5.59 4.38
N PHE A 523 27.03 -6.22 4.24
CA PHE A 523 27.94 -5.99 3.11
C PHE A 523 27.75 -6.98 1.95
N ARG A 524 26.80 -7.91 2.08
CA ARG A 524 26.49 -8.94 1.08
C ARG A 524 27.72 -9.74 0.66
N LEU A 525 28.55 -10.08 1.65
CA LEU A 525 29.75 -10.89 1.43
C LEU A 525 29.29 -12.31 1.06
N LYS A 526 29.72 -12.78 -0.11
CA LYS A 526 29.36 -14.10 -0.64
C LYS A 526 30.11 -15.20 0.09
#